data_AF-A0A0G1LT38-F1
#
_entry.id   AF-A0A0G1LT38-F1
#
_cell.length_a   1.000
_cell.length_b   1.000
_cell.length_c   1.000
_cell.angle_alpha   90.00
_cell.angle_beta   90.00
_cell.angle_gamma   90.00
#
_symmetry.space_group_name_H-M   'P 1'
#
loop_
_entity.id
_entity.type
_entity.pdbx_description
1 polymer ?
#
loop_
_entity_poly.entity_id
_entity_poly.type
_entity_poly.pdbx_seq_one_letter_code
_entity_poly.pdbx_strand_id
1 'polypeptide(L)'
;MPWEIENKTMELNEFLVRAKINTYASSGEGREQNLKDSSKELIYEENGWKYRDRYFGFNTFIGEEIIWKNEEMIWGMNYYGQILSKAVGAKEIYEFLKEALLQVDESMPFRGPKILNEENFSYRNSNSGSVEDFHE
;
A
#
# COMPACT_ATOMS: atom_id res chain seq x y z
N MET A 1 -25.98 -32.42 9.89
CA MET A 1 -24.64 -32.11 10.38
C MET A 1 -24.45 -30.62 10.18
N PRO A 2 -24.39 -29.81 11.24
CA PRO A 2 -24.29 -28.37 11.10
C PRO A 2 -22.85 -28.02 10.70
N TRP A 3 -22.76 -27.25 9.63
CA TRP A 3 -21.54 -26.68 9.08
C TRP A 3 -20.97 -25.71 10.12
N GLU A 4 -19.85 -26.07 10.75
CA GLU A 4 -19.01 -25.07 11.41
C GLU A 4 -18.49 -24.16 10.30
N ILE A 5 -19.11 -22.98 10.17
CA ILE A 5 -18.50 -21.87 9.47
C ILE A 5 -17.28 -21.54 10.33
N GLU A 6 -16.13 -22.01 9.89
CA GLU A 6 -14.85 -21.65 10.47
C GLU A 6 -14.71 -20.13 10.31
N ASN A 7 -15.05 -19.39 11.37
CA ASN A 7 -14.84 -17.95 11.43
C ASN A 7 -13.33 -17.71 11.49
N LYS A 8 -12.67 -17.81 10.33
CA LYS A 8 -11.25 -17.50 10.21
C LYS A 8 -11.10 -16.03 10.59
N THR A 9 -10.38 -15.79 11.68
CA THR A 9 -10.04 -14.43 12.09
C THR A 9 -9.06 -13.88 11.07
N MET A 10 -9.36 -12.72 10.50
CA MET A 10 -8.46 -12.04 9.57
C MET A 10 -7.19 -11.60 10.32
N GLU A 11 -6.03 -11.87 9.73
CA GLU A 11 -4.72 -11.49 10.25
C GLU A 11 -4.25 -10.15 9.64
N LEU A 12 -3.29 -9.50 10.29
CA LEU A 12 -2.79 -8.19 9.86
C LEU A 12 -2.23 -8.21 8.43
N ASN A 13 -1.46 -9.24 8.07
CA ASN A 13 -0.88 -9.37 6.72
C ASN A 13 -1.97 -9.49 5.65
N GLU A 14 -3.01 -10.29 5.92
CA GLU A 14 -4.15 -10.46 5.02
C GLU A 14 -4.89 -9.13 4.82
N PHE A 15 -5.15 -8.40 5.92
CA PHE A 15 -5.79 -7.10 5.83
C PHE A 15 -4.94 -6.07 5.08
N LEU A 16 -3.62 -6.04 5.30
CA LEU A 16 -2.69 -5.15 4.59
C LEU A 16 -2.74 -5.37 3.07
N VAL A 17 -2.65 -6.62 2.63
CA VAL A 17 -2.72 -6.99 1.21
C VAL A 17 -4.05 -6.52 0.61
N ARG A 18 -5.17 -6.84 1.27
CA ARG A 18 -6.51 -6.42 0.83
C ARG A 18 -6.64 -4.90 0.75
N ALA A 19 -6.18 -4.18 1.77
CA ALA A 19 -6.24 -2.73 1.82
C ALA A 19 -5.43 -2.10 0.67
N LYS A 20 -4.20 -2.56 0.44
CA LYS A 20 -3.33 -2.06 -0.64
C LYS A 20 -3.92 -2.33 -2.02
N ILE A 21 -4.40 -3.55 -2.25
CA ILE A 21 -5.07 -3.92 -3.51
C ILE A 21 -6.34 -3.09 -3.71
N ASN A 22 -7.07 -2.70 -2.67
CA ASN A 22 -8.31 -1.92 -2.81
C ASN A 22 -8.14 -0.40 -2.78
N THR A 23 -6.91 0.10 -2.60
CA THR A 23 -6.60 1.53 -2.52
C THR A 23 -5.65 1.96 -3.63
N TYR A 24 -4.49 2.55 -3.33
CA TYR A 24 -3.64 3.27 -4.28
C TYR A 24 -3.28 2.43 -5.51
N ALA A 25 -3.01 1.14 -5.29
CA ALA A 25 -2.54 0.24 -6.33
C ALA A 25 -3.63 -0.08 -7.38
N SER A 26 -4.91 -0.22 -6.98
CA SER A 26 -6.01 -0.47 -7.92
C SER A 26 -6.78 0.78 -8.35
N SER A 27 -6.64 1.88 -7.61
CA SER A 27 -7.28 3.12 -8.00
C SER A 27 -6.51 3.73 -9.18
N GLY A 28 -7.12 3.59 -10.36
CA GLY A 28 -7.03 4.64 -11.37
C GLY A 28 -7.36 5.98 -10.68
N GLU A 29 -6.62 7.04 -11.04
CA GLU A 29 -6.71 8.36 -10.42
C GLU A 29 -8.18 8.75 -10.11
N GLY A 30 -8.52 9.03 -8.84
CA GLY A 30 -9.82 9.62 -8.50
C GLY A 30 -10.61 9.06 -7.31
N ARG A 31 -10.14 8.02 -6.61
CA ARG A 31 -10.77 7.59 -5.34
C ARG A 31 -10.19 8.27 -4.10
N GLU A 32 -9.11 9.01 -4.27
CA GLU A 32 -8.43 9.73 -3.20
C GLU A 32 -9.26 10.96 -2.80
N GLN A 33 -9.41 11.18 -1.49
CA GLN A 33 -9.95 12.41 -0.97
C GLN A 33 -8.86 13.47 -0.88
N ASN A 34 -9.07 14.64 -1.48
CA ASN A 34 -8.21 15.80 -1.24
C ASN A 34 -8.62 16.46 0.07
N LEU A 35 -7.65 16.66 0.97
CA LEU A 35 -7.85 17.30 2.27
C LEU A 35 -7.42 18.77 2.26
N LYS A 36 -7.82 19.51 3.29
CA LYS A 36 -7.60 20.98 3.39
C LYS A 36 -6.13 21.37 3.48
N ASP A 37 -5.27 20.48 3.97
CA ASP A 37 -3.83 20.71 4.07
C ASP A 37 -3.07 20.23 2.83
N SER A 38 -3.78 19.98 1.72
CA SER A 38 -3.24 19.49 0.45
C SER A 38 -2.70 18.06 0.46
N SER A 39 -2.92 17.30 1.54
CA SER A 39 -2.73 15.85 1.49
C SER A 39 -3.85 15.19 0.70
N LYS A 40 -3.55 14.02 0.17
CA LYS A 40 -4.54 13.08 -0.34
C LYS A 40 -4.67 11.90 0.59
N GLU A 41 -5.86 11.32 0.65
CA GLU A 41 -6.15 10.21 1.55
C GLU A 41 -6.96 9.11 0.86
N LEU A 42 -6.63 7.86 1.18
CA LEU A 42 -7.35 6.66 0.81
C LEU A 42 -7.72 5.91 2.09
N ILE A 43 -8.97 5.48 2.19
CA ILE A 43 -9.48 4.73 3.33
C ILE A 43 -10.00 3.38 2.84
N TYR A 44 -9.73 2.33 3.60
CA TYR A 44 -10.32 1.02 3.42
C TYR A 44 -10.76 0.45 4.77
N GLU A 45 -11.98 -0.07 4.86
CA GLU A 45 -12.56 -0.58 6.11
C GLU A 45 -13.22 -1.95 5.86
N GLU A 46 -12.94 -2.93 6.71
CA GLU A 46 -13.50 -4.29 6.63
C GLU A 46 -13.54 -4.93 8.02
N ASN A 47 -14.69 -5.46 8.45
CA ASN A 47 -14.81 -6.31 9.64
C ASN A 47 -14.15 -5.76 10.93
N GLY A 48 -14.29 -4.46 11.19
CA GLY A 48 -13.69 -3.79 12.37
C GLY A 48 -12.24 -3.36 12.19
N TRP A 49 -11.65 -3.61 11.02
CA TRP A 49 -10.35 -3.11 10.62
C TRP A 49 -10.50 -1.85 9.78
N LYS A 50 -9.55 -0.95 9.92
CA LYS A 50 -9.46 0.29 9.16
C LYS A 50 -8.02 0.51 8.72
N TYR A 51 -7.86 0.86 7.45
CA TYR A 51 -6.62 1.30 6.83
C TYR A 51 -6.79 2.73 6.35
N ARG A 52 -5.74 3.53 6.52
CA ARG A 52 -5.64 4.87 5.96
C ARG A 52 -4.26 5.06 5.37
N ASP A 53 -4.22 5.42 4.10
CA ASP A 53 -3.02 5.89 3.40
C ASP A 53 -3.18 7.39 3.17
N ARG A 54 -2.24 8.18 3.69
CA ARG A 54 -2.26 9.63 3.59
C ARG A 54 -0.92 10.14 3.10
N TYR A 55 -0.94 10.94 2.05
CA TYR A 55 0.30 11.39 1.41
C TYR A 55 0.21 12.80 0.85
N PHE A 56 1.39 13.39 0.64
CA PHE A 56 1.59 14.74 0.10
C PHE A 56 2.46 14.69 -1.13
N GLY A 57 2.17 15.59 -2.07
CA GLY A 57 2.99 15.78 -3.27
C GLY A 57 2.78 14.70 -4.33
N PHE A 58 3.68 14.72 -5.31
CA PHE A 58 3.67 13.80 -6.45
C PHE A 58 5.09 13.48 -6.90
N ASN A 59 5.99 14.46 -6.90
CA ASN A 59 7.42 14.26 -7.04
C ASN A 59 8.18 15.52 -6.57
N THR A 60 8.79 15.57 -5.39
CA THR A 60 8.86 14.50 -4.37
C THR A 60 7.50 14.22 -3.72
N PHE A 61 7.37 13.10 -3.04
CA PHE A 61 6.22 12.76 -2.21
C PHE A 61 6.63 12.14 -0.87
N ILE A 62 5.76 12.25 0.11
CA ILE A 62 5.87 11.63 1.45
C ILE A 62 4.49 11.16 1.86
N GLY A 63 4.40 10.05 2.58
CA GLY A 63 3.14 9.58 3.14
C GLY A 63 3.31 8.61 4.28
N GLU A 64 2.17 8.27 4.87
CA GLU A 64 2.02 7.31 5.94
C GLU A 64 0.87 6.35 5.62
N GLU A 65 1.00 5.12 6.09
CA GLU A 65 -0.09 4.17 6.16
C GLU A 65 -0.31 3.79 7.61
N ILE A 66 -1.56 3.77 8.07
CA ILE A 66 -1.91 3.42 9.44
C ILE A 66 -3.06 2.42 9.44
N ILE A 67 -2.99 1.43 10.33
CA ILE A 67 -4.05 0.45 10.54
C ILE A 67 -4.57 0.52 11.98
N TRP A 68 -5.89 0.45 12.08
CA TRP A 68 -6.61 0.27 13.33
C TRP A 68 -7.43 -1.02 13.29
N LYS A 69 -7.58 -1.64 14.46
CA LYS A 69 -8.52 -2.74 14.70
C LYS A 69 -9.36 -2.39 15.93
N ASN A 70 -10.68 -2.35 15.78
CA ASN A 70 -11.60 -1.92 16.83
C ASN A 70 -11.20 -0.57 17.46
N GLU A 71 -10.88 0.41 16.61
CA GLU A 71 -10.48 1.77 17.00
C GLU A 71 -9.10 1.91 17.66
N GLU A 72 -8.39 0.82 17.93
CA GLU A 72 -7.01 0.83 18.44
C GLU A 72 -6.00 0.79 17.28
N MET A 73 -5.02 1.69 17.28
CA MET A 73 -3.94 1.68 16.30
C MET A 73 -2.99 0.51 16.60
N ILE A 74 -2.75 -0.34 15.59
CA ILE A 74 -1.96 -1.57 15.75
C ILE A 74 -0.74 -1.62 14.83
N TRP A 75 -0.70 -0.80 13.79
CA TRP A 75 0.40 -0.82 12.83
C TRP A 75 0.47 0.50 12.05
N GLY A 76 1.68 0.88 11.65
CA GLY A 76 1.89 1.96 10.71
C GLY A 76 3.25 1.91 10.03
N MET A 77 3.32 2.52 8.85
CA MET A 77 4.58 2.76 8.12
C MET A 77 4.61 4.17 7.55
N ASN A 78 5.82 4.67 7.30
CA ASN A 78 6.04 5.90 6.57
C ASN A 78 6.78 5.60 5.28
N TYR A 79 6.65 6.49 4.30
CA TYR A 79 7.39 6.36 3.05
C TYR A 79 7.67 7.71 2.40
N TYR A 80 8.74 7.73 1.62
CA TYR A 80 9.20 8.88 0.85
C TYR A 80 9.63 8.42 -0.53
N GLY A 81 9.39 9.24 -1.55
CA GLY A 81 9.85 8.93 -2.89
C GLY A 81 10.08 10.15 -3.76
N GLN A 82 10.94 9.96 -4.76
CA GLN A 82 11.25 10.96 -5.77
C GLN A 82 11.72 10.30 -7.07
N ILE A 83 11.45 10.95 -8.19
CA ILE A 83 11.95 10.59 -9.50
C ILE A 83 13.31 11.26 -9.70
N LEU A 84 14.34 10.44 -9.91
CA LEU A 84 15.73 10.89 -10.05
C LEU A 84 16.12 11.27 -11.48
N SER A 85 15.34 10.84 -12.48
CA SER A 85 15.64 11.05 -13.90
C SER A 85 14.40 11.51 -14.66
N LYS A 86 14.59 12.42 -15.62
CA LYS A 86 13.54 12.90 -16.53
C LYS A 86 13.50 12.16 -17.86
N ALA A 87 14.26 11.06 -17.99
CA ALA A 87 14.31 10.27 -19.23
C ALA A 87 12.95 9.65 -19.59
N VAL A 88 12.12 9.39 -18.58
CA VAL A 88 10.77 8.84 -18.70
C VAL A 88 9.79 9.78 -17.99
N GLY A 89 8.56 9.86 -18.49
CA GLY A 89 7.52 10.68 -17.88
C GLY A 89 7.12 10.15 -16.49
N ALA A 90 6.85 11.06 -15.55
CA ALA A 90 6.47 10.68 -14.19
C ALA A 90 5.22 9.79 -14.14
N LYS A 91 4.24 10.06 -15.02
CA LYS A 91 3.03 9.26 -15.12
C LYS A 91 3.33 7.79 -15.45
N GLU A 92 4.17 7.56 -16.45
CA GLU A 92 4.55 6.22 -16.89
C GLU A 92 5.32 5.45 -15.80
N ILE A 93 6.21 6.14 -15.08
CA ILE A 93 6.91 5.59 -13.91
C ILE A 93 5.90 5.15 -12.83
N TYR A 94 4.91 5.99 -12.53
CA TYR A 94 3.93 5.68 -11.48
C TYR A 94 2.89 4.64 -11.91
N GLU A 95 2.54 4.56 -13.20
CA GLU A 95 1.71 3.48 -13.74
C GLU A 95 2.41 2.12 -13.55
N PHE A 96 3.69 2.02 -13.94
CA PHE A 96 4.47 0.80 -13.68
C PHE A 96 4.69 0.52 -12.19
N LEU A 97 4.89 1.54 -11.37
CA LEU A 97 4.97 1.36 -9.92
C LEU A 97 3.68 0.74 -9.37
N LYS A 98 2.50 1.21 -9.80
CA LYS A 98 1.21 0.64 -9.37
C LYS A 98 1.08 -0.83 -9.75
N GLU A 99 1.52 -1.22 -10.95
CA GLU A 99 1.55 -2.63 -11.38
C GLU A 99 2.40 -3.50 -10.44
N ALA A 100 3.55 -2.99 -10.02
CA ALA A 100 4.37 -3.67 -9.02
C ALA A 100 3.69 -3.75 -7.65
N LEU A 101 3.09 -2.65 -7.18
CA LEU A 101 2.41 -2.59 -5.88
C LEU A 101 1.15 -3.48 -5.82
N LEU A 102 0.50 -3.74 -6.95
CA LEU A 102 -0.65 -4.66 -7.05
C LEU A 102 -0.27 -6.13 -6.80
N GLN A 103 1.01 -6.48 -6.96
CA GLN A 103 1.53 -7.83 -6.73
C GLN A 103 2.01 -8.03 -5.29
N VAL A 104 1.56 -7.20 -4.34
CA VAL A 104 1.79 -7.39 -2.91
C VAL A 104 1.17 -8.70 -2.42
N ASP A 105 1.86 -9.40 -1.52
CA ASP A 105 1.40 -10.66 -0.94
C ASP A 105 1.62 -10.72 0.59
N GLU A 106 1.00 -11.71 1.23
CA GLU A 106 0.97 -11.83 2.70
C GLU A 106 2.35 -12.13 3.32
N SER A 107 3.32 -12.61 2.54
CA SER A 107 4.68 -12.87 3.04
C SER A 107 5.49 -11.58 3.20
N MET A 108 5.14 -10.52 2.45
CA MET A 108 5.82 -9.24 2.47
C MET A 108 4.83 -8.08 2.21
N PRO A 109 3.88 -7.83 3.13
CA PRO A 109 2.66 -7.07 2.85
C PRO A 109 2.86 -5.55 2.91
N PHE A 110 4.01 -5.05 2.47
CA PHE A 110 4.40 -3.63 2.57
C PHE A 110 4.33 -2.91 1.22
N ARG A 111 4.82 -3.57 0.17
CA ARG A 111 5.07 -3.02 -1.17
C ARG A 111 4.92 -4.15 -2.20
N GLY A 112 5.41 -3.95 -3.42
CA GLY A 112 5.40 -4.98 -4.46
C GLY A 112 6.42 -6.11 -4.24
N PRO A 113 6.54 -7.05 -5.19
CA PRO A 113 7.44 -8.19 -5.10
C PRO A 113 8.91 -7.76 -5.07
N LYS A 114 9.82 -8.65 -4.68
CA LYS A 114 11.27 -8.32 -4.67
C LYS A 114 11.78 -7.81 -6.02
N ILE A 115 11.29 -8.41 -7.10
CA ILE A 115 11.64 -8.05 -8.48
C ILE A 115 10.40 -8.21 -9.35
N LEU A 116 10.14 -7.23 -10.22
CA LEU A 116 9.25 -7.34 -11.37
C LEU A 116 9.98 -6.76 -12.59
N ASN A 117 10.00 -7.50 -13.69
CA ASN A 117 10.61 -7.04 -14.94
C ASN A 117 9.57 -7.08 -16.05
N GLU A 118 9.41 -5.94 -16.72
CA GLU A 118 8.66 -5.78 -17.96
C GLU A 118 9.62 -5.28 -19.05
N GLU A 119 9.18 -5.27 -20.30
CA GLU A 119 10.05 -4.99 -21.46
C GLU A 119 10.92 -3.72 -21.29
N ASN A 120 10.33 -2.64 -20.79
CA ASN A 120 10.99 -1.33 -20.65
C ASN A 120 11.28 -0.93 -19.20
N PHE A 121 10.81 -1.69 -18.22
CA PHE A 121 10.87 -1.30 -16.81
C PHE A 121 11.30 -2.44 -15.90
N SER A 122 12.05 -2.11 -14.85
CA SER A 122 12.37 -3.03 -13.78
C SER A 122 12.07 -2.41 -12.44
N TYR A 123 11.29 -3.11 -11.62
CA TYR A 123 11.04 -2.79 -10.23
C TYR A 123 11.90 -3.68 -9.34
N ARG A 124 12.47 -3.09 -8.28
CA ARG A 124 13.23 -3.80 -7.26
C ARG A 124 12.84 -3.28 -5.89
N ASN A 125 12.53 -4.21 -5.00
CA ASN A 125 12.20 -3.94 -3.61
C ASN A 125 13.15 -4.70 -2.71
N SER A 126 13.69 -4.01 -1.72
CA SER A 126 14.51 -4.59 -0.67
C SER A 126 14.01 -4.07 0.66
N ASN A 127 13.45 -4.95 1.47
CA ASN A 127 13.09 -4.66 2.85
C ASN A 127 13.62 -5.77 3.76
N SER A 128 13.61 -5.46 5.05
CA SER A 128 14.00 -6.36 6.12
C SER A 128 13.01 -6.26 7.27
N GLY A 129 12.94 -7.33 8.08
CA GLY A 129 12.06 -7.38 9.23
C GLY A 129 10.71 -8.05 8.97
N SER A 130 9.84 -7.99 9.98
CA SER A 130 8.47 -8.51 9.94
C SER A 130 7.47 -7.37 10.00
N VAL A 131 6.16 -7.67 9.99
CA VAL A 131 5.14 -6.63 10.11
C VAL A 131 5.20 -5.91 11.46
N GLU A 132 5.68 -6.59 12.50
CA GLU A 132 5.89 -6.07 13.84
C GLU A 132 7.18 -5.23 13.97
N ASP A 133 8.14 -5.40 13.06
CA ASP A 133 9.45 -4.75 13.12
C ASP A 133 10.02 -4.50 11.71
N PHE A 134 9.31 -3.68 10.93
CA PHE A 134 9.63 -3.40 9.52
C PHE A 134 10.70 -2.32 9.35
N HIS A 135 11.70 -2.57 8.51
CA HIS A 135 12.73 -1.60 8.11
C HIS A 135 13.07 -1.70 6.61
N GLU A 136 13.12 -0.56 5.91
CA GLU A 136 13.43 -0.39 4.47
C GLU A 136 14.48 0.72 4.25
#